data_AF-A0AAE0XLD4-F1
#
_entry.id   AF-A0AAE0XLD4-F1
#
_cell.length_a   1.000
_cell.length_b   1.000
_cell.length_c   1.000
_cell.angle_alpha   90.00
_cell.angle_beta   90.00
_cell.angle_gamma   90.00
#
_symmetry.space_group_name_H-M   'P 1'
#
loop_
_entity.id
_entity.type
_entity.pdbx_description
1 polymer ?
#
loop_
_entity_poly.entity_id
_entity_poly.type
_entity_poly.pdbx_seq_one_letter_code
_entity_poly.pdbx_strand_id
1 'polypeptide(L)'
;MSSLARTHGSGYSLASLSTELLAMIFEDLQEIDPRALFVARRLSKRFNQIATPVCYRTVHINSRIASRDAEQRYPGAFRLIFAYTRHVLVTSNLDYQCVRYILDNIQKLQSIRYSLESPLQLSVCYVPDICSPHRRWRYFDTAFPAGDFWVPSSLPSLKKPYQEGPRLYVEDLPLTSMGGSLSDIYLKAIPCNLLVSLKMISPTPPLTTRLHSLKRLLLEARYLETLQYRDLGQGTQFAFSAAERFPPFRSLSLTSYNWTHTREEVATHWDFSRICSLELVSVPLFNFLASISFPDFAQLQDLNLEDFSAHTMTDCREEATWMLYVLLKDYIRSLRTLRITCHTTLFPIDALLAHSRSLEALHFRDHVGFSEDDRYCPTMPLGDLMVLSQVMVVLNTLELDMHITNPDCYMFLLGLCNFPQLHTLVVHMQTLLDCHRVYLPEEDPDKDSAMRMFEFLLRNKTGHRAWRRIVINVGGWKRVMIPRLGEPWREQNKRGKFAERSFVLERSSAGEFMAWEEPNAELEAYQGQGPLHHGTMAVQAEVPAVPS
;
A
#
# COMPACT_ATOMS: atom_id res chain seq x y z
N MET A 1 -5.55 -43.36 -59.09
CA MET A 1 -5.39 -43.67 -57.65
C MET A 1 -4.20 -42.89 -57.12
N SER A 2 -4.42 -42.20 -56.00
CA SER A 2 -3.46 -41.51 -55.13
C SER A 2 -2.53 -40.46 -55.74
N SER A 3 -3.07 -39.27 -55.98
CA SER A 3 -2.34 -38.00 -55.89
C SER A 3 -3.32 -36.95 -55.35
N LEU A 4 -2.81 -36.07 -54.49
CA LEU A 4 -3.45 -34.89 -53.88
C LEU A 4 -4.21 -35.12 -52.57
N ALA A 5 -3.46 -35.08 -51.47
CA ALA A 5 -3.85 -34.38 -50.25
C ALA A 5 -2.60 -34.09 -49.40
N ARG A 6 -1.77 -33.11 -49.83
CA ARG A 6 -0.93 -32.38 -48.88
C ARG A 6 -1.82 -31.34 -48.23
N THR A 7 -2.36 -31.67 -47.06
CA THR A 7 -2.99 -30.70 -46.18
C THR A 7 -1.92 -29.72 -45.71
N HIS A 8 -1.98 -28.49 -46.22
CA HIS A 8 -1.28 -27.35 -45.63
C HIS A 8 -1.88 -27.10 -44.24
N GLY A 9 -1.33 -27.75 -43.22
CA GLY A 9 -1.49 -27.28 -41.85
C GLY A 9 -0.66 -26.02 -41.68
N SER A 10 -1.29 -24.85 -41.79
CA SER A 10 -0.71 -23.58 -41.35
C SER A 10 -0.64 -23.57 -39.82
N GLY A 11 0.27 -24.37 -39.27
CA GLY A 11 0.66 -24.27 -37.87
C GLY A 11 1.54 -23.05 -37.71
N TYR A 12 0.95 -21.92 -37.32
CA TYR A 12 1.73 -20.78 -36.85
C TYR A 12 2.59 -21.27 -35.67
N SER A 13 3.88 -21.43 -35.90
CA SER A 13 4.81 -21.84 -34.85
C SER A 13 5.16 -20.62 -34.03
N LEU A 14 5.21 -20.75 -32.71
CA LEU A 14 5.72 -19.68 -31.85
C LEU A 14 7.16 -19.30 -32.23
N ALA A 15 7.90 -20.21 -32.88
CA ALA A 15 9.22 -19.96 -33.43
C ALA A 15 9.25 -19.08 -34.70
N SER A 16 8.11 -18.82 -35.36
CA SER A 16 8.02 -17.91 -36.51
C SER A 16 7.75 -16.46 -36.13
N LEU A 17 7.50 -16.17 -34.84
CA LEU A 17 7.34 -14.80 -34.35
C LEU A 17 8.66 -14.00 -34.43
N SER A 18 8.56 -12.67 -34.48
CA SER A 18 9.72 -11.78 -34.43
C SER A 18 10.40 -11.84 -33.05
N THR A 19 11.65 -11.41 -32.98
CA THR A 19 12.42 -11.42 -31.72
C THR A 19 11.83 -10.46 -30.69
N GLU A 20 11.29 -9.34 -31.14
CA GLU A 20 10.64 -8.30 -30.34
C GLU A 20 9.34 -8.82 -29.72
N LEU A 21 8.50 -9.48 -30.52
CA LEU A 21 7.26 -10.10 -30.04
C LEU A 21 7.55 -11.21 -29.01
N LEU A 22 8.56 -12.04 -29.27
CA LEU A 22 8.99 -13.06 -28.30
C LEU A 22 9.55 -12.46 -27.02
N ALA A 23 10.28 -11.34 -27.11
CA ALA A 23 10.79 -10.64 -25.95
C ALA A 23 9.65 -10.07 -25.09
N MET A 24 8.65 -9.43 -25.71
CA MET A 24 7.46 -8.94 -24.99
C MET A 24 6.69 -10.07 -24.32
N ILE A 25 6.43 -11.17 -25.04
CA ILE A 25 5.75 -12.36 -24.45
C ILE A 25 6.54 -12.91 -23.25
N PHE A 26 7.87 -12.92 -23.32
CA PHE A 26 8.70 -13.39 -22.22
C PHE A 26 8.78 -12.42 -21.04
N GLU A 27 8.67 -11.11 -21.29
CA GLU A 27 8.53 -10.10 -20.24
C GLU A 27 7.19 -10.27 -19.51
N ASP A 28 6.09 -10.41 -20.26
CA ASP A 28 4.77 -10.68 -19.67
C ASP A 28 4.76 -12.02 -18.89
N LEU A 29 5.40 -13.06 -19.45
CA LEU A 29 5.51 -14.36 -18.79
C LEU A 29 6.33 -14.27 -17.50
N GLN A 30 7.36 -13.42 -17.44
CA GLN A 30 8.16 -13.20 -16.24
C GLN A 30 7.34 -12.58 -15.11
N GLU A 31 6.37 -11.73 -15.43
CA GLU A 31 5.46 -11.12 -14.46
C GLU A 31 4.40 -12.10 -13.95
N ILE A 32 3.88 -12.95 -14.84
CA ILE A 32 2.81 -13.92 -14.51
C ILE A 32 3.37 -15.16 -13.80
N ASP A 33 4.37 -15.82 -14.39
CA ASP A 33 5.03 -17.00 -13.83
C ASP A 33 6.53 -17.04 -14.21
N PRO A 34 7.41 -16.56 -13.32
CA PRO A 34 8.86 -16.61 -13.51
C PRO A 34 9.40 -18.02 -13.82
N ARG A 35 8.75 -19.09 -13.33
CA ARG A 35 9.21 -20.47 -13.52
C ARG A 35 8.99 -20.94 -14.95
N ALA A 36 7.86 -20.58 -15.55
CA ALA A 36 7.55 -20.89 -16.94
C ALA A 36 8.61 -20.33 -17.90
N LEU A 37 9.22 -19.18 -17.58
CA LEU A 37 10.27 -18.61 -18.41
C LEU A 37 11.57 -19.46 -18.41
N PHE A 38 11.93 -20.07 -17.28
CA PHE A 38 13.04 -21.03 -17.23
C PHE A 38 12.76 -22.30 -18.05
N VAL A 39 11.50 -22.73 -18.13
CA VAL A 39 11.10 -23.83 -19.00
C VAL A 39 11.17 -23.42 -20.47
N ALA A 40 10.70 -22.21 -20.81
CA ALA A 40 10.73 -21.68 -22.17
C ALA A 40 12.14 -21.63 -22.77
N ARG A 41 13.15 -21.30 -21.94
CA ARG A 41 14.57 -21.35 -22.32
C ARG A 41 15.03 -22.72 -22.82
N ARG A 42 14.40 -23.81 -22.37
CA ARG A 42 14.77 -25.18 -22.76
C ARG A 42 14.12 -25.64 -24.06
N LEU A 43 13.15 -24.89 -24.59
CA LEU A 43 12.38 -25.29 -25.78
C LEU A 43 13.18 -25.15 -27.08
N SER A 44 14.00 -24.11 -27.22
CA SER A 44 14.85 -23.91 -28.40
C SER A 44 16.05 -23.01 -28.11
N LYS A 45 17.08 -23.09 -28.97
CA LYS A 45 18.26 -22.19 -28.88
C LYS A 45 17.86 -20.71 -29.01
N ARG A 46 16.91 -20.40 -29.89
CA ARG A 46 16.39 -19.05 -30.10
C ARG A 46 15.68 -18.55 -28.84
N PHE A 47 14.84 -19.38 -28.24
CA PHE A 47 14.12 -19.01 -27.01
C PHE A 47 15.10 -18.81 -25.86
N ASN A 48 16.10 -19.68 -25.73
CA ASN A 48 17.16 -19.51 -24.74
C ASN A 48 17.88 -18.15 -24.90
N GLN A 49 18.21 -17.74 -26.12
CA GLN A 49 18.90 -16.48 -26.39
C GLN A 49 18.08 -15.25 -26.00
N ILE A 50 16.75 -15.29 -26.21
CA ILE A 50 15.85 -14.17 -25.94
C ILE A 50 15.42 -14.15 -24.46
N ALA A 51 15.05 -15.29 -23.90
CA ALA A 51 14.55 -15.40 -22.53
C ALA A 51 15.65 -15.30 -21.47
N THR A 52 16.90 -15.68 -21.77
CA THR A 52 18.00 -15.61 -20.79
C THR A 52 18.22 -14.19 -20.26
N PRO A 53 18.35 -13.14 -21.10
CA PRO A 53 18.43 -11.76 -20.62
C PRO A 53 17.23 -11.32 -19.76
N VAL A 54 16.03 -11.84 -20.02
CA VAL A 54 14.82 -11.53 -19.26
C VAL A 54 14.86 -12.22 -17.89
N CYS A 55 15.15 -13.53 -17.84
CA CYS A 55 15.25 -14.31 -16.60
C CYS A 55 16.25 -13.74 -15.58
N TYR A 56 17.38 -13.24 -16.06
CA TYR A 56 18.46 -12.75 -15.19
C TYR A 56 18.48 -11.23 -15.04
N ARG A 57 17.48 -10.51 -15.58
CA ARG A 57 17.41 -9.04 -15.48
C ARG A 57 17.38 -8.57 -14.03
N THR A 58 16.60 -9.27 -13.20
CA THR A 58 16.45 -9.01 -11.77
C THR A 58 16.91 -10.23 -10.99
N VAL A 59 17.84 -10.05 -10.07
CA VAL A 59 18.36 -11.13 -9.22
C VAL A 59 18.04 -10.84 -7.76
N HIS A 60 17.37 -11.78 -7.11
CA HIS A 60 17.22 -11.79 -5.66
C HIS A 60 18.38 -12.57 -5.06
N ILE A 61 19.34 -11.85 -4.46
CA ILE A 61 20.42 -12.49 -3.72
C ILE A 61 19.82 -12.97 -2.40
N ASN A 62 19.91 -14.27 -2.16
CA ASN A 62 19.49 -14.93 -0.92
C ASN A 62 20.66 -15.76 -0.38
N SER A 63 20.49 -16.40 0.78
CA SER A 63 21.53 -17.22 1.41
C SER A 63 22.05 -18.39 0.55
N ARG A 64 21.30 -18.83 -0.47
CA ARG A 64 21.74 -19.88 -1.41
C ARG A 64 22.70 -19.34 -2.47
N ILE A 65 22.49 -18.10 -2.91
CA ILE A 65 23.34 -17.43 -3.90
C ILE A 65 24.52 -16.74 -3.20
N ALA A 66 24.30 -16.14 -2.03
CA ALA A 66 25.32 -15.56 -1.17
C ALA A 66 25.98 -16.62 -0.27
N SER A 67 26.45 -17.71 -0.86
CA SER A 67 27.23 -18.75 -0.18
C SER A 67 28.50 -19.03 -0.96
N ARG A 68 29.59 -19.39 -0.28
CA ARG A 68 30.86 -19.74 -0.94
C ARG A 68 30.74 -20.91 -1.93
N ASP A 69 29.81 -21.84 -1.67
CA ASP A 69 29.60 -23.03 -2.52
C ASP A 69 28.55 -22.80 -3.63
N ALA A 70 28.06 -21.57 -3.80
CA ALA A 70 26.97 -21.27 -4.74
C ALA A 70 27.36 -21.61 -6.18
N GLU A 71 28.61 -21.36 -6.58
CA GLU A 71 29.08 -21.65 -7.94
C GLU A 71 29.21 -23.15 -8.21
N GLN A 72 29.49 -23.96 -7.18
CA GLN A 72 29.46 -25.42 -7.27
C GLN A 72 28.02 -25.94 -7.39
N ARG A 73 27.09 -25.35 -6.63
CA ARG A 73 25.65 -25.71 -6.67
C ARG A 73 24.97 -25.28 -7.97
N TYR A 74 25.42 -24.17 -8.56
CA TYR A 74 24.83 -23.56 -9.75
C TYR A 74 25.90 -23.26 -10.81
N PRO A 75 26.50 -24.30 -11.42
CA PRO A 75 27.58 -24.13 -12.38
C PRO A 75 27.14 -23.30 -13.59
N GLY A 76 27.90 -22.25 -13.89
CA GLY A 76 27.64 -21.33 -15.01
C GLY A 76 26.52 -20.32 -14.79
N ALA A 77 25.80 -20.34 -13.66
CA ALA A 77 24.77 -19.36 -13.34
C ALA A 77 25.34 -17.96 -13.12
N PHE A 78 26.48 -17.85 -12.41
CA PHE A 78 27.15 -16.57 -12.14
C PHE A 78 27.56 -15.85 -13.43
N ARG A 79 27.98 -16.58 -14.47
CA ARG A 79 28.25 -15.98 -15.79
C ARG A 79 27.03 -15.27 -16.37
N LEU A 80 25.84 -15.85 -16.21
CA LEU A 80 24.58 -15.25 -16.68
C LEU A 80 24.16 -14.07 -15.79
N ILE A 81 24.29 -14.22 -14.47
CA ILE A 81 24.05 -13.14 -13.50
C ILE A 81 24.92 -11.92 -13.82
N PHE A 82 26.23 -12.11 -13.99
CA PHE A 82 27.16 -11.02 -14.25
C PHE A 82 26.89 -10.30 -15.58
N ALA A 83 26.48 -11.04 -16.61
CA ALA A 83 26.25 -10.49 -17.95
C ALA A 83 24.90 -9.76 -18.10
N TYR A 84 23.84 -10.24 -17.45
CA TYR A 84 22.47 -9.81 -17.75
C TYR A 84 21.76 -9.07 -16.61
N THR A 85 22.28 -9.12 -15.38
CA THR A 85 21.63 -8.45 -14.24
C THR A 85 21.70 -6.94 -14.35
N ARG A 86 20.54 -6.30 -14.16
CA ARG A 86 20.38 -4.85 -14.05
C ARG A 86 19.84 -4.42 -12.70
N HIS A 87 19.03 -5.26 -12.06
CA HIS A 87 18.39 -4.94 -10.78
C HIS A 87 18.73 -6.03 -9.76
N VAL A 88 19.10 -5.62 -8.55
CA VAL A 88 19.44 -6.56 -7.48
C VAL A 88 18.55 -6.31 -6.27
N LEU A 89 17.99 -7.38 -5.71
CA LEU A 89 17.30 -7.36 -4.41
C LEU A 89 18.22 -8.04 -3.39
N VAL A 90 18.49 -7.39 -2.27
CA VAL A 90 19.40 -7.87 -1.22
C VAL A 90 18.78 -7.66 0.16
N THR A 91 18.87 -8.67 1.01
CA THR A 91 18.48 -8.61 2.42
C THR A 91 19.69 -8.40 3.34
N SER A 92 19.47 -7.80 4.51
CA SER A 92 20.52 -7.46 5.48
C SER A 92 21.23 -8.65 6.14
N ASN A 93 20.65 -9.85 6.07
CA ASN A 93 21.15 -11.07 6.73
C ASN A 93 22.20 -11.85 5.92
N LEU A 94 22.68 -11.30 4.81
CA LEU A 94 23.56 -12.00 3.86
C LEU A 94 25.04 -11.68 4.07
N ASP A 95 25.89 -12.66 3.77
CA ASP A 95 27.34 -12.53 3.86
C ASP A 95 27.86 -11.39 2.98
N TYR A 96 28.52 -10.43 3.62
CA TYR A 96 29.02 -9.22 2.97
C TYR A 96 29.95 -9.52 1.79
N GLN A 97 30.89 -10.46 1.98
CA GLN A 97 31.91 -10.77 0.98
C GLN A 97 31.29 -11.39 -0.28
N CYS A 98 30.34 -12.30 -0.09
CA CYS A 98 29.61 -12.95 -1.17
C CYS A 98 28.75 -11.96 -1.95
N VAL A 99 27.99 -11.11 -1.26
CA VAL A 99 27.18 -10.07 -1.91
C VAL A 99 28.08 -9.10 -2.68
N ARG A 100 29.19 -8.65 -2.07
CA ARG A 100 30.15 -7.77 -2.74
C ARG A 100 30.74 -8.40 -3.99
N TYR A 101 31.18 -9.66 -3.91
CA TYR A 101 31.69 -10.40 -5.06
C TYR A 101 30.67 -10.41 -6.21
N ILE A 102 29.39 -10.63 -5.92
CA ILE A 102 28.35 -10.61 -6.94
C ILE A 102 28.23 -9.23 -7.56
N LEU A 103 28.07 -8.19 -6.73
CA LEU A 103 27.85 -6.81 -7.19
C LEU A 103 29.03 -6.25 -8.00
N ASP A 104 30.27 -6.54 -7.61
CA ASP A 104 31.49 -6.11 -8.32
C ASP A 104 31.58 -6.72 -9.74
N ASN A 105 31.02 -7.92 -9.94
CA ASN A 105 31.10 -8.64 -11.20
C ASN A 105 29.94 -8.37 -12.15
N ILE A 106 28.82 -7.82 -11.68
CA ILE A 106 27.71 -7.38 -12.55
C ILE A 106 28.19 -6.28 -13.51
N GLN A 107 27.84 -6.41 -14.79
CA GLN A 107 28.31 -5.50 -15.84
C GLN A 107 27.40 -4.29 -16.07
N LYS A 108 26.09 -4.44 -15.83
CA LYS A 108 25.05 -3.47 -16.22
C LYS A 108 24.13 -3.10 -15.06
N LEU A 109 24.69 -3.03 -13.84
CA LEU A 109 23.92 -2.73 -12.64
C LEU A 109 23.31 -1.33 -12.73
N GLN A 110 21.98 -1.25 -12.64
CA GLN A 110 21.18 -0.03 -12.70
C GLN A 110 20.54 0.31 -11.36
N SER A 111 20.08 -0.69 -10.61
CA SER A 111 19.50 -0.46 -9.29
C SER A 111 19.73 -1.58 -8.29
N ILE A 112 19.68 -1.18 -7.02
CA ILE A 112 19.80 -2.07 -5.87
C ILE A 112 18.67 -1.74 -4.92
N ARG A 113 17.87 -2.74 -4.56
CA ARG A 113 16.87 -2.65 -3.50
C ARG A 113 17.38 -3.41 -2.29
N TYR A 114 17.49 -2.70 -1.18
CA TYR A 114 17.93 -3.22 0.09
C TYR A 114 16.75 -3.25 1.06
N SER A 115 16.49 -4.42 1.63
CA SER A 115 15.46 -4.59 2.67
C SER A 115 16.14 -5.06 3.94
N LEU A 116 15.78 -4.47 5.08
CA LEU A 116 16.12 -5.09 6.36
C LEU A 116 15.10 -6.20 6.64
N GLU A 117 15.59 -7.41 6.92
CA GLU A 117 14.68 -8.46 7.42
C GLU A 117 14.17 -8.07 8.81
N SER A 118 12.85 -8.02 8.95
CA SER A 118 12.20 -7.84 10.24
C SER A 118 12.45 -9.07 11.12
N PRO A 119 12.85 -8.91 12.40
CA PRO A 119 12.98 -10.03 13.33
C PRO A 119 11.65 -10.76 13.60
N LEU A 120 10.52 -10.28 13.07
CA LEU A 120 9.20 -10.92 13.18
C LEU A 120 8.88 -11.90 12.05
N GLN A 121 9.73 -12.04 11.02
CA GLN A 121 9.50 -12.98 9.89
C GLN A 121 10.26 -14.31 9.99
N LEU A 122 11.03 -14.55 11.05
CA LEU A 122 11.56 -15.87 11.38
C LEU A 122 10.63 -16.61 12.35
N SER A 123 9.44 -16.98 11.87
CA SER A 123 8.74 -18.13 12.46
C SER A 123 9.29 -19.40 11.82
N VAL A 124 9.70 -20.34 12.70
CA VAL A 124 10.18 -21.69 12.42
C VAL A 124 11.66 -21.83 12.01
N CYS A 125 12.55 -21.62 12.98
CA CYS A 125 13.66 -22.55 13.26
C CYS A 125 13.79 -22.64 14.79
N TYR A 126 13.10 -23.61 15.38
CA TYR A 126 13.21 -23.99 16.78
C TYR A 126 14.60 -24.62 16.99
N VAL A 127 15.43 -24.03 17.85
CA VAL A 127 16.46 -24.77 18.59
C VAL A 127 16.20 -24.45 20.07
N PRO A 128 15.86 -25.45 20.89
CA PRO A 128 15.52 -25.20 22.29
C PRO A 128 16.79 -24.95 23.12
N ASP A 129 16.55 -24.28 24.26
CA ASP A 129 17.39 -24.24 25.46
C ASP A 129 18.50 -23.17 25.52
N ILE A 130 18.12 -21.96 25.97
CA ILE A 130 18.30 -21.50 27.38
C ILE A 130 18.02 -19.97 27.44
N CYS A 131 16.97 -19.62 28.21
CA CYS A 131 16.70 -18.35 28.92
C CYS A 131 16.90 -16.98 28.22
N SER A 132 15.77 -16.32 27.92
CA SER A 132 15.31 -15.05 28.53
C SER A 132 14.73 -13.98 27.56
N PRO A 133 13.70 -13.23 28.01
CA PRO A 133 12.99 -12.21 27.23
C PRO A 133 13.84 -10.93 27.11
N HIS A 134 13.55 -10.09 26.10
CA HIS A 134 14.27 -8.86 25.69
C HIS A 134 15.20 -9.02 24.47
N ARG A 135 14.63 -9.32 23.31
CA ARG A 135 15.27 -9.02 22.02
C ARG A 135 14.98 -7.57 21.61
N ARG A 136 15.60 -6.62 22.32
CA ARG A 136 15.85 -5.27 21.80
C ARG A 136 16.85 -5.36 20.65
N TRP A 137 16.72 -4.48 19.66
CA TRP A 137 17.84 -4.09 18.80
C TRP A 137 19.05 -3.78 19.70
N ARG A 138 20.08 -4.60 19.65
CA ARG A 138 21.41 -4.27 20.19
C ARG A 138 22.33 -4.09 19.00
N TYR A 139 22.55 -2.83 18.65
CA TYR A 139 23.71 -2.46 17.84
C TYR A 139 24.94 -2.63 18.73
N PHE A 140 25.83 -3.57 18.38
CA PHE A 140 27.07 -3.78 19.10
C PHE A 140 28.07 -2.72 18.65
N ASP A 141 28.26 -1.69 19.47
CA ASP A 141 29.26 -0.63 19.27
C ASP A 141 30.61 -1.01 19.90
N THR A 142 31.20 -2.12 19.45
CA THR A 142 32.60 -2.43 19.72
C THR A 142 33.20 -3.12 18.50
N ALA A 143 33.47 -2.32 17.47
CA ALA A 143 33.77 -2.78 16.11
C ALA A 143 32.60 -3.54 15.49
N PHE A 144 32.26 -3.25 14.23
CA PHE A 144 31.68 -4.32 13.41
C PHE A 144 32.60 -5.53 13.62
N PRO A 145 32.11 -6.75 13.92
CA PRO A 145 32.90 -7.91 13.53
C PRO A 145 33.09 -7.72 12.02
N ALA A 146 34.28 -7.26 11.64
CA ALA A 146 34.65 -7.08 10.26
C ALA A 146 34.46 -8.45 9.61
N GLY A 147 33.37 -8.67 8.89
CA GLY A 147 33.05 -10.03 8.47
C GLY A 147 31.71 -10.23 7.80
N ASP A 148 30.60 -10.20 8.55
CA ASP A 148 29.60 -11.23 8.27
C ASP A 148 28.26 -10.77 7.66
N PHE A 149 27.92 -9.47 7.68
CA PHE A 149 26.61 -8.99 7.18
C PHE A 149 26.72 -7.80 6.22
N TRP A 150 25.96 -7.83 5.13
CA TRP A 150 25.99 -6.83 4.07
C TRP A 150 25.27 -5.52 4.45
N VAL A 151 25.94 -4.39 4.18
CA VAL A 151 25.40 -3.03 4.40
C VAL A 151 25.63 -2.17 3.14
N PRO A 152 24.67 -1.30 2.73
CA PRO A 152 24.78 -0.50 1.51
C PRO A 152 25.98 0.46 1.44
N SER A 153 26.59 0.82 2.57
CA SER A 153 27.75 1.73 2.62
C SER A 153 28.99 1.23 1.89
N SER A 154 29.01 -0.04 1.52
CA SER A 154 30.06 -0.65 0.70
C SER A 154 29.95 -0.32 -0.81
N LEU A 155 28.81 0.17 -1.28
CA LEU A 155 28.54 0.45 -2.70
C LEU A 155 29.46 1.49 -3.36
N PRO A 156 29.88 2.59 -2.70
CA PRO A 156 30.80 3.56 -3.30
C PRO A 156 32.16 2.97 -3.69
N SER A 157 32.52 1.80 -3.13
CA SER A 157 33.79 1.11 -3.40
C SER A 157 33.72 0.05 -4.50
N LEU A 158 32.62 -0.02 -5.26
CA LEU A 158 32.49 -0.93 -6.39
C LEU A 158 33.50 -0.56 -7.48
N LYS A 159 34.21 -1.56 -8.03
CA LYS A 159 35.40 -1.37 -8.88
C LYS A 159 35.17 -0.66 -10.23
N LYS A 160 33.91 -0.39 -10.62
CA LYS A 160 33.55 0.10 -11.95
C LYS A 160 32.86 1.46 -11.87
N PRO A 161 33.30 2.47 -12.64
CA PRO A 161 32.54 3.69 -12.83
C PRO A 161 31.35 3.36 -13.75
N TYR A 162 30.17 3.18 -13.16
CA TYR A 162 28.92 3.14 -13.92
C TYR A 162 28.63 4.54 -14.48
N GLN A 163 28.24 4.66 -15.76
CA GLN A 163 28.03 5.96 -16.44
C GLN A 163 26.97 6.83 -15.74
N GLU A 164 25.97 6.19 -15.15
CA GLU A 164 25.09 6.72 -14.11
C GLU A 164 25.22 5.78 -12.92
N GLY A 165 25.57 6.27 -11.74
CA GLY A 165 25.71 5.42 -10.56
C GLY A 165 24.45 4.58 -10.27
N PRO A 166 24.57 3.39 -9.68
CA PRO A 166 23.41 2.55 -9.41
C PRO A 166 22.44 3.25 -8.44
N ARG A 167 21.13 3.19 -8.74
CA ARG A 167 20.09 3.77 -7.89
C ARG A 167 19.81 2.85 -6.69
N LEU A 168 19.88 3.40 -5.49
CA LEU A 168 19.63 2.68 -4.24
C LEU A 168 18.21 2.94 -3.73
N TYR A 169 17.49 1.86 -3.46
CA TYR A 169 16.18 1.84 -2.83
C TYR A 169 16.32 1.13 -1.49
N VAL A 170 16.06 1.83 -0.38
CA VAL A 170 16.07 1.25 0.96
C VAL A 170 14.63 1.07 1.43
N GLU A 171 14.29 -0.15 1.81
CA GLU A 171 12.98 -0.53 2.34
C GLU A 171 13.12 -1.06 3.77
N ASP A 172 12.05 -0.91 4.55
CA ASP A 172 11.94 -1.38 5.94
C ASP A 172 13.03 -0.86 6.89
N LEU A 173 13.49 0.39 6.69
CA LEU A 173 14.47 0.99 7.59
C LEU A 173 13.87 1.21 8.98
N PRO A 174 14.41 0.60 10.05
CA PRO A 174 13.93 0.83 11.40
C PRO A 174 14.36 2.22 11.88
N LEU A 175 13.39 2.94 12.42
CA LEU A 175 13.63 4.16 13.16
C LEU A 175 14.09 3.80 14.58
N THR A 176 15.37 4.00 14.89
CA THR A 176 15.92 3.72 16.21
C THR A 176 16.38 5.00 16.91
N SER A 177 15.97 5.19 18.18
CA SER A 177 16.53 6.24 19.04
C SER A 177 17.90 5.80 19.52
N MET A 178 18.95 6.30 18.85
CA MET A 178 20.34 5.99 19.22
C MET A 178 20.87 7.09 20.15
N GLY A 179 21.23 6.74 21.39
CA GLY A 179 21.84 7.65 22.36
C GLY A 179 23.35 7.79 22.16
N GLY A 180 23.90 8.99 22.38
CA GLY A 180 25.35 9.25 22.35
C GLY A 180 25.98 9.23 20.94
N SER A 181 27.32 9.27 20.88
CA SER A 181 28.32 9.26 19.76
C SER A 181 27.94 8.60 18.40
N LEU A 182 26.82 7.88 18.33
CA LEU A 182 26.26 7.15 17.21
C LEU A 182 25.37 8.00 16.27
N SER A 183 25.47 9.33 16.33
CA SER A 183 24.63 10.28 15.58
C SER A 183 24.67 10.15 14.05
N ASP A 184 25.60 9.35 13.51
CA ASP A 184 25.86 9.22 12.06
C ASP A 184 25.68 7.80 11.52
N ILE A 185 25.00 6.90 12.23
CA ILE A 185 24.83 5.50 11.77
C ILE A 185 24.22 5.43 10.38
N TYR A 186 23.16 6.20 10.11
CA TYR A 186 22.54 6.19 8.78
C TYR A 186 23.49 6.70 7.69
N LEU A 187 24.26 7.76 7.97
CA LEU A 187 25.28 8.27 7.04
C LEU A 187 26.41 7.26 6.81
N LYS A 188 26.77 6.48 7.83
CA LYS A 188 27.77 5.39 7.72
C LYS A 188 27.24 4.14 7.03
N ALA A 189 25.92 3.92 7.04
CA ALA A 189 25.29 2.72 6.51
C ALA A 189 24.71 2.90 5.10
N ILE A 190 24.31 4.12 4.74
CA ILE A 190 23.57 4.40 3.51
C ILE A 190 24.35 5.43 2.66
N PRO A 191 24.77 5.06 1.43
CA PRO A 191 25.43 5.98 0.53
C PRO A 191 24.43 7.00 -0.02
N CYS A 192 24.46 8.21 0.52
CA CYS A 192 23.48 9.27 0.24
C CYS A 192 23.46 9.68 -1.25
N ASN A 193 24.61 9.62 -1.91
CA ASN A 193 24.77 9.95 -3.32
C ASN A 193 24.10 8.97 -4.29
N LEU A 194 23.69 7.79 -3.80
CA LEU A 194 23.00 6.77 -4.59
C LEU A 194 21.52 6.63 -4.19
N LEU A 195 21.12 7.21 -3.04
CA LEU A 195 19.81 7.00 -2.45
C LEU A 195 18.72 7.74 -3.24
N VAL A 196 17.77 6.97 -3.78
CA VAL A 196 16.61 7.48 -4.56
C VAL A 196 15.29 7.24 -3.84
N SER A 197 15.20 6.18 -3.03
CA SER A 197 14.00 5.87 -2.25
C SER A 197 14.37 5.42 -0.84
N LEU A 198 13.67 5.97 0.15
CA LEU A 198 13.79 5.59 1.54
C LEU A 198 12.41 5.32 2.14
N LYS A 199 12.16 4.07 2.52
CA LYS A 199 10.93 3.67 3.22
C LYS A 199 11.25 3.09 4.58
N MET A 200 10.49 3.54 5.57
CA MET A 200 10.71 3.18 6.97
C MET A 200 9.61 2.24 7.47
N ILE A 201 9.98 1.39 8.42
CA ILE A 201 9.03 0.53 9.14
C ILE A 201 8.55 1.22 10.42
N SER A 202 7.34 0.90 10.87
CA SER A 202 6.81 1.36 12.16
C SER A 202 7.80 1.02 13.30
N PRO A 203 8.25 2.00 14.09
CA PRO A 203 9.16 1.75 15.20
C PRO A 203 8.45 0.99 16.33
N THR A 204 9.01 -0.14 16.76
CA THR A 204 8.59 -0.83 17.99
C THR A 204 9.74 -0.85 18.99
N PRO A 205 9.70 -0.07 20.09
CA PRO A 205 8.62 0.80 20.59
C PRO A 205 8.49 2.17 19.87
N PRO A 206 7.37 2.91 20.06
CA PRO A 206 7.18 4.27 19.51
C PRO A 206 8.34 5.20 19.85
N LEU A 207 8.72 6.07 18.91
CA LEU A 207 9.93 6.87 19.03
C LEU A 207 9.90 7.86 20.20
N THR A 208 11.09 8.10 20.74
CA THR A 208 11.42 9.26 21.57
C THR A 208 12.12 10.32 20.71
N THR A 209 11.35 11.30 20.20
CA THR A 209 11.69 12.71 19.89
C THR A 209 12.94 13.11 19.06
N ARG A 210 13.84 12.22 18.62
CA ARG A 210 15.12 12.64 17.99
C ARG A 210 15.27 12.17 16.54
N LEU A 211 14.89 13.03 15.58
CA LEU A 211 15.01 12.80 14.13
C LEU A 211 16.33 13.29 13.51
N HIS A 212 17.33 13.67 14.31
CA HIS A 212 18.52 14.37 13.81
C HIS A 212 19.34 13.55 12.79
N SER A 213 19.59 12.27 13.06
CA SER A 213 20.35 11.40 12.15
C SER A 213 19.63 11.15 10.83
N LEU A 214 18.30 11.01 10.88
CA LEU A 214 17.47 10.90 9.68
C LEU A 214 17.50 12.22 8.91
N LYS A 215 17.33 13.36 9.57
CA LYS A 215 17.41 14.69 8.94
C LYS A 215 18.72 14.85 8.18
N ARG A 216 19.86 14.53 8.80
CA ARG A 216 21.17 14.59 8.13
C ARG A 216 21.25 13.70 6.90
N LEU A 217 20.76 12.46 6.98
CA LEU A 217 20.69 11.56 5.82
C LEU A 217 19.89 12.19 4.67
N LEU A 218 18.72 12.74 4.98
CA LEU A 218 17.83 13.35 3.98
C LEU A 218 18.46 14.60 3.34
N LEU A 219 19.18 15.42 4.11
CA LEU A 219 19.87 16.61 3.61
C LEU A 219 21.06 16.26 2.68
N GLU A 220 21.76 15.16 2.96
CA GLU A 220 22.88 14.70 2.12
C GLU A 220 22.40 13.92 0.87
N ALA A 221 21.20 13.34 0.91
CA ALA A 221 20.63 12.52 -0.16
C ALA A 221 19.99 13.35 -1.28
N ARG A 222 20.81 14.03 -2.09
CA ARG A 222 20.35 14.98 -3.14
C ARG A 222 19.50 14.38 -4.26
N TYR A 223 19.54 13.06 -4.45
CA TYR A 223 18.78 12.35 -5.49
C TYR A 223 17.55 11.63 -4.94
N LEU A 224 17.21 11.85 -3.68
CA LEU A 224 16.06 11.23 -3.04
C LEU A 224 14.76 11.74 -3.67
N GLU A 225 14.02 10.83 -4.30
CA GLU A 225 12.73 11.12 -4.94
C GLU A 225 11.56 10.64 -4.08
N THR A 226 11.74 9.56 -3.31
CA THR A 226 10.67 8.92 -2.51
C THR A 226 11.04 8.84 -1.05
N LEU A 227 10.19 9.40 -0.18
CA LEU A 227 10.30 9.28 1.27
C LEU A 227 8.99 8.73 1.86
N GLN A 228 9.08 7.62 2.59
CA GLN A 228 7.99 7.10 3.41
C GLN A 228 8.40 7.10 4.88
N TYR A 229 7.83 8.05 5.62
CA TYR A 229 8.00 8.25 7.04
C TYR A 229 6.84 7.63 7.81
N ARG A 230 7.14 6.78 8.80
CA ARG A 230 6.13 6.16 9.65
C ARG A 230 6.55 6.16 11.11
N ASP A 231 5.73 6.75 11.97
CA ASP A 231 5.89 6.72 13.43
C ASP A 231 4.63 6.16 14.11
N LEU A 232 4.79 5.64 15.34
CA LEU A 232 3.72 5.10 16.18
C LEU A 232 3.27 6.05 17.30
N GLY A 233 3.86 7.25 17.40
CA GLY A 233 3.54 8.25 18.42
C GLY A 233 3.21 9.63 17.85
N GLN A 234 2.61 10.49 18.68
CA GLN A 234 2.41 11.91 18.36
C GLN A 234 3.65 12.71 18.78
N GLY A 235 4.18 13.55 17.88
CA GLY A 235 5.08 14.64 18.29
C GLY A 235 6.47 14.68 17.67
N THR A 236 6.80 13.83 16.70
CA THR A 236 8.07 13.92 15.98
C THR A 236 7.97 14.89 14.80
N GLN A 237 8.92 15.81 14.73
CA GLN A 237 9.04 16.78 13.64
C GLN A 237 10.50 17.07 13.31
N PHE A 238 10.75 17.57 12.11
CA PHE A 238 12.08 18.04 11.72
C PHE A 238 12.25 19.47 12.23
N ALA A 239 13.42 19.78 12.78
CA ALA A 239 13.80 21.14 13.11
C ALA A 239 14.92 21.55 12.15
N PHE A 240 14.74 22.67 11.45
CA PHE A 240 15.66 23.11 10.40
C PHE A 240 16.55 24.25 10.85
N SER A 241 17.76 24.28 10.30
CA SER A 241 18.67 25.42 10.37
C SER A 241 18.55 26.24 9.07
N ALA A 242 18.88 27.53 9.09
CA ALA A 242 18.64 28.45 7.97
C ALA A 242 19.21 28.03 6.59
N ALA A 243 20.24 27.20 6.53
CA ALA A 243 20.87 26.73 5.29
C ALA A 243 20.41 25.32 4.85
N GLU A 244 19.53 24.67 5.60
CA GLU A 244 19.09 23.31 5.32
C GLU A 244 17.92 23.32 4.33
N ARG A 245 17.90 22.44 3.34
CA ARG A 245 16.74 22.26 2.46
C ARG A 245 16.67 20.83 1.99
N PHE A 246 15.49 20.24 2.08
CA PHE A 246 15.25 18.90 1.57
C PHE A 246 15.23 18.87 0.03
N PRO A 247 15.59 17.73 -0.57
CA PRO A 247 15.49 17.54 -2.00
C PRO A 247 14.02 17.59 -2.46
N PRO A 248 13.77 17.93 -3.74
CA PRO A 248 12.42 17.97 -4.30
C PRO A 248 11.85 16.57 -4.45
N PHE A 249 10.96 16.18 -3.54
CA PHE A 249 10.34 14.86 -3.52
C PHE A 249 9.33 14.71 -4.67
N ARG A 250 9.28 13.50 -5.25
CA ARG A 250 8.20 13.07 -6.15
C ARG A 250 7.11 12.32 -5.41
N SER A 251 7.48 11.59 -4.36
CA SER A 251 6.54 10.83 -3.54
C SER A 251 6.87 11.05 -2.07
N LEU A 252 5.92 11.61 -1.32
CA LEU A 252 6.05 11.84 0.12
C LEU A 252 4.90 11.15 0.85
N SER A 253 5.25 10.28 1.79
CA SER A 253 4.31 9.65 2.71
C SER A 253 4.74 9.95 4.15
N LEU A 254 3.86 10.56 4.94
CA LEU A 254 4.08 10.91 6.34
C LEU A 254 2.95 10.30 7.19
N THR A 255 3.30 9.37 8.07
CA THR A 255 2.37 8.77 9.04
C THR A 255 2.75 9.19 10.46
N SER A 256 1.80 9.79 11.19
CA SER A 256 1.96 10.29 12.56
C SER A 256 3.01 11.40 12.71
N TYR A 257 3.29 12.15 11.65
CA TYR A 257 4.21 13.28 11.68
C TYR A 257 3.54 14.54 12.25
N ASN A 258 4.16 15.19 13.23
CA ASN A 258 3.61 16.41 13.81
C ASN A 258 3.98 17.63 12.96
N TRP A 259 3.08 18.04 12.06
CA TRP A 259 3.30 19.20 11.21
C TRP A 259 3.00 20.51 11.96
N THR A 260 4.05 21.23 12.37
CA THR A 260 3.93 22.58 12.98
C THR A 260 4.74 23.66 12.27
N HIS A 261 5.19 23.37 11.04
CA HIS A 261 6.03 24.29 10.25
C HIS A 261 5.26 25.55 9.83
N THR A 262 5.92 26.70 9.90
CA THR A 262 5.36 27.94 9.36
C THR A 262 5.48 27.99 7.83
N ARG A 263 4.76 28.93 7.20
CA ARG A 263 4.84 29.12 5.74
C ARG A 263 6.25 29.46 5.28
N GLU A 264 6.98 30.26 6.05
CA GLU A 264 8.36 30.67 5.76
C GLU A 264 9.32 29.47 5.88
N GLU A 265 9.14 28.65 6.91
CA GLU A 265 9.92 27.41 7.08
C GLU A 265 9.67 26.44 5.94
N VAL A 266 8.41 26.26 5.54
CA VAL A 266 8.04 25.41 4.40
C VAL A 266 8.65 25.90 3.10
N ALA A 267 8.52 27.19 2.80
CA ALA A 267 9.10 27.78 1.58
C ALA A 267 10.64 27.68 1.53
N THR A 268 11.30 27.70 2.69
CA THR A 268 12.76 27.66 2.78
C THR A 268 13.31 26.22 2.77
N HIS A 269 12.65 25.31 3.49
CA HIS A 269 13.22 24.01 3.83
C HIS A 269 12.58 22.83 3.08
N TRP A 270 11.36 22.99 2.59
CA TRP A 270 10.65 21.98 1.81
C TRP A 270 10.58 22.36 0.33
N ASP A 271 10.59 21.35 -0.55
CA ASP A 271 10.44 21.56 -1.98
C ASP A 271 9.41 20.57 -2.53
N PHE A 272 8.23 21.10 -2.84
CA PHE A 272 7.11 20.35 -3.38
C PHE A 272 7.00 20.46 -4.91
N SER A 273 7.92 21.15 -5.58
CA SER A 273 7.82 21.49 -7.02
C SER A 273 7.73 20.27 -7.96
N ARG A 274 8.11 19.08 -7.48
CA ARG A 274 8.10 17.82 -8.24
C ARG A 274 7.12 16.78 -7.70
N ILE A 275 6.27 17.16 -6.74
CA ILE A 275 5.41 16.20 -6.05
C ILE A 275 4.34 15.65 -7.00
N CYS A 276 4.27 14.32 -7.10
CA CYS A 276 3.26 13.60 -7.86
C CYS A 276 2.38 12.74 -6.96
N SER A 277 2.89 12.30 -5.80
CA SER A 277 2.17 11.48 -4.82
C SER A 277 2.37 12.04 -3.42
N LEU A 278 1.27 12.29 -2.70
CA LEU A 278 1.27 12.77 -1.32
C LEU A 278 0.36 11.89 -0.46
N GLU A 279 0.90 11.38 0.64
CA GLU A 279 0.16 10.65 1.65
C GLU A 279 0.43 11.24 3.04
N LEU A 280 -0.61 11.72 3.71
CA LEU A 280 -0.56 12.25 5.06
C LEU A 280 -1.59 11.49 5.91
N VAL A 281 -1.11 10.69 6.85
CA VAL A 281 -1.95 9.87 7.74
C VAL A 281 -1.68 10.27 9.19
N SER A 282 -2.70 10.69 9.92
CA SER A 282 -2.55 11.18 11.30
C SER A 282 -1.61 12.38 11.41
N VAL A 283 -1.65 13.26 10.42
CA VAL A 283 -0.89 14.53 10.35
C VAL A 283 -1.87 15.69 10.54
N PRO A 284 -1.54 16.76 11.29
CA PRO A 284 -2.39 17.95 11.42
C PRO A 284 -2.63 18.64 10.07
N LEU A 285 -3.73 18.29 9.39
CA LEU A 285 -3.98 18.72 8.00
C LEU A 285 -4.12 20.22 7.85
N PHE A 286 -4.80 20.88 8.80
CA PHE A 286 -4.95 22.35 8.79
C PHE A 286 -3.58 23.04 8.77
N ASN A 287 -2.67 22.66 9.66
CA ASN A 287 -1.33 23.25 9.73
C ASN A 287 -0.56 23.02 8.43
N PHE A 288 -0.66 21.81 7.86
CA PHE A 288 -0.07 21.50 6.57
C PHE A 288 -0.60 22.44 5.48
N LEU A 289 -1.91 22.46 5.26
CA LEU A 289 -2.55 23.27 4.22
C LEU A 289 -2.31 24.77 4.39
N ALA A 290 -2.27 25.27 5.63
CA ALA A 290 -1.98 26.67 5.96
C ALA A 290 -0.56 27.11 5.58
N SER A 291 0.40 26.17 5.67
CA SER A 291 1.83 26.43 5.50
C SER A 291 2.35 26.27 4.06
N ILE A 292 1.67 25.48 3.22
CA ILE A 292 2.15 25.15 1.87
C ILE A 292 1.75 26.18 0.80
N SER A 293 2.47 26.15 -0.32
CA SER A 293 2.13 26.86 -1.56
C SER A 293 1.35 25.92 -2.49
N PHE A 294 0.07 26.19 -2.72
CA PHE A 294 -0.78 25.33 -3.58
C PHE A 294 -0.29 25.17 -5.03
N PRO A 295 0.30 26.18 -5.70
CA PRO A 295 0.85 26.02 -7.04
C PRO A 295 1.87 24.88 -7.19
N ASP A 296 2.59 24.53 -6.12
CA ASP A 296 3.61 23.47 -6.17
C ASP A 296 2.99 22.08 -6.41
N PHE A 297 1.70 21.91 -6.11
CA PHE A 297 0.97 20.65 -6.23
C PHE A 297 0.28 20.47 -7.60
N ALA A 298 0.57 21.33 -8.59
CA ALA A 298 -0.10 21.29 -9.90
C ALA A 298 0.07 19.96 -10.65
N GLN A 299 1.13 19.20 -10.36
CA GLN A 299 1.42 17.89 -10.99
C GLN A 299 0.99 16.69 -10.13
N LEU A 300 0.27 16.92 -9.03
CA LEU A 300 -0.15 15.87 -8.13
C LEU A 300 -1.15 14.93 -8.82
N GLN A 301 -0.90 13.62 -8.72
CA GLN A 301 -1.71 12.55 -9.31
C GLN A 301 -2.37 11.69 -8.22
N ASP A 302 -1.66 11.45 -7.11
CA ASP A 302 -2.15 10.64 -6.00
C ASP A 302 -2.15 11.48 -4.72
N LEU A 303 -3.32 11.58 -4.08
CA LEU A 303 -3.50 12.32 -2.83
C LEU A 303 -4.24 11.45 -1.81
N ASN A 304 -3.59 11.19 -0.68
CA ASN A 304 -4.17 10.53 0.48
C ASN A 304 -4.03 11.42 1.71
N LEU A 305 -5.14 11.92 2.25
CA LEU A 305 -5.20 12.75 3.45
C LEU A 305 -6.18 12.13 4.45
N GLU A 306 -5.63 11.53 5.51
CA GLU A 306 -6.41 11.02 6.63
C GLU A 306 -6.18 11.88 7.87
N ASP A 307 -7.17 12.72 8.16
CA ASP A 307 -7.12 13.54 9.37
C ASP A 307 -7.55 12.74 10.60
N PHE A 308 -6.66 12.69 11.59
CA PHE A 308 -6.95 12.19 12.94
C PHE A 308 -6.71 13.28 14.00
N SER A 309 -6.90 14.55 13.62
CA SER A 309 -6.78 15.77 14.44
C SER A 309 -7.71 15.84 15.67
N ALA A 310 -8.38 14.76 16.07
CA ALA A 310 -9.27 14.71 17.23
C ALA A 310 -8.58 15.14 18.55
N HIS A 311 -7.25 15.20 18.56
CA HIS A 311 -6.43 15.59 19.71
C HIS A 311 -5.86 17.01 19.65
N THR A 312 -6.10 17.77 18.57
CA THR A 312 -5.64 19.16 18.46
C THR A 312 -6.62 20.08 19.17
N MET A 313 -6.10 21.01 20.00
CA MET A 313 -6.92 21.83 20.91
C MET A 313 -7.83 22.87 20.22
N THR A 314 -7.79 22.96 18.89
CA THR A 314 -8.64 23.84 18.08
C THR A 314 -9.14 23.03 16.89
N ASP A 315 -10.47 22.88 16.79
CA ASP A 315 -11.09 22.16 15.68
C ASP A 315 -11.11 23.07 14.44
N CYS A 316 -10.06 22.98 13.62
CA CYS A 316 -9.93 23.74 12.36
C CYS A 316 -10.29 22.88 11.12
N ARG A 317 -11.15 21.87 11.29
CA ARG A 317 -11.48 20.92 10.22
C ARG A 317 -12.32 21.55 9.11
N GLU A 318 -13.17 22.52 9.45
CA GLU A 318 -13.95 23.26 8.46
C GLU A 318 -13.03 24.09 7.53
N GLU A 319 -12.08 24.82 8.11
CA GLU A 319 -11.09 25.57 7.35
C GLU A 319 -10.19 24.65 6.53
N ALA A 320 -9.75 23.51 7.10
CA ALA A 320 -8.99 22.51 6.37
C ALA A 320 -9.79 21.96 5.17
N THR A 321 -11.09 21.71 5.35
CA THR A 321 -12.00 21.26 4.27
C THR A 321 -12.08 22.31 3.16
N TRP A 322 -12.22 23.59 3.51
CA TRP A 322 -12.23 24.67 2.52
C TRP A 322 -10.90 24.81 1.77
N MET A 323 -9.78 24.74 2.49
CA MET A 323 -8.45 24.80 1.89
C MET A 323 -8.20 23.62 0.94
N LEU A 324 -8.63 22.42 1.34
CA LEU A 324 -8.58 21.23 0.52
C LEU A 324 -9.43 21.36 -0.74
N TYR A 325 -10.64 21.92 -0.62
CA TYR A 325 -11.51 22.24 -1.75
C TYR A 325 -10.81 23.13 -2.78
N VAL A 326 -10.23 24.24 -2.33
CA VAL A 326 -9.50 25.18 -3.21
C VAL A 326 -8.29 24.50 -3.87
N LEU A 327 -7.50 23.75 -3.12
CA LEU A 327 -6.35 23.00 -3.64
C LEU A 327 -6.77 22.04 -4.77
N LEU A 328 -7.83 21.25 -4.53
CA LEU A 328 -8.32 20.25 -5.47
C LEU A 328 -8.91 20.89 -6.72
N LYS A 329 -9.72 21.94 -6.57
CA LYS A 329 -10.43 22.56 -7.68
C LYS A 329 -9.54 23.42 -8.57
N ASP A 330 -8.73 24.29 -7.97
CA ASP A 330 -8.11 25.40 -8.68
C ASP A 330 -6.63 25.17 -9.02
N TYR A 331 -5.94 24.30 -8.28
CA TYR A 331 -4.47 24.17 -8.38
C TYR A 331 -4.01 22.84 -8.96
N ILE A 332 -4.64 21.73 -8.59
CA ILE A 332 -4.26 20.41 -9.11
C ILE A 332 -4.84 20.21 -10.51
N ARG A 333 -4.01 19.79 -11.47
CA ARG A 333 -4.45 19.68 -12.88
C ARG A 333 -5.21 18.40 -13.21
N SER A 334 -4.84 17.28 -12.59
CA SER A 334 -5.37 15.96 -12.95
C SER A 334 -5.02 14.94 -11.87
N LEU A 335 -6.01 14.59 -11.04
CA LEU A 335 -5.87 13.51 -10.07
C LEU A 335 -6.31 12.17 -10.62
N ARG A 336 -5.53 11.15 -10.28
CA ARG A 336 -5.81 9.74 -10.55
C ARG A 336 -6.41 9.05 -9.32
N THR A 337 -5.84 9.30 -8.15
CA THR A 337 -6.29 8.71 -6.88
C THR A 337 -6.53 9.82 -5.88
N LEU A 338 -7.73 9.83 -5.29
CA LEU A 338 -8.08 10.75 -4.21
C LEU A 338 -8.63 9.97 -3.03
N ARG A 339 -7.99 10.09 -1.87
CA ARG A 339 -8.47 9.59 -0.58
C ARG A 339 -8.45 10.70 0.44
N ILE A 340 -9.62 11.13 0.87
CA ILE A 340 -9.74 12.26 1.80
C ILE A 340 -10.80 11.97 2.87
N THR A 341 -10.51 12.42 4.08
CA THR A 341 -11.51 12.60 5.14
C THR A 341 -11.73 14.10 5.32
N CYS A 342 -12.96 14.59 5.12
CA CYS A 342 -13.31 16.01 5.20
C CYS A 342 -14.75 16.21 5.68
N HIS A 343 -15.22 17.45 5.88
CA HIS A 343 -16.66 17.70 6.08
C HIS A 343 -17.39 17.64 4.74
N THR A 344 -18.03 16.52 4.45
CA THR A 344 -18.64 16.25 3.14
C THR A 344 -19.77 17.24 2.78
N THR A 345 -20.47 17.78 3.78
CA THR A 345 -21.50 18.82 3.62
C THR A 345 -20.93 20.19 3.26
N LEU A 346 -19.66 20.46 3.60
CA LEU A 346 -18.95 21.71 3.32
C LEU A 346 -18.02 21.59 2.11
N PHE A 347 -18.02 20.44 1.43
CA PHE A 347 -17.14 20.16 0.29
C PHE A 347 -17.96 20.09 -1.00
N PRO A 348 -18.00 21.17 -1.80
CA PRO A 348 -18.72 21.16 -3.07
C PRO A 348 -18.16 20.15 -4.06
N ILE A 349 -19.04 19.41 -4.73
CA ILE A 349 -18.63 18.33 -5.63
C ILE A 349 -17.94 18.79 -6.92
N ASP A 350 -18.00 20.08 -7.26
CA ASP A 350 -17.35 20.61 -8.45
C ASP A 350 -15.82 20.49 -8.39
N ALA A 351 -15.24 20.44 -7.19
CA ALA A 351 -13.84 20.06 -7.00
C ALA A 351 -13.55 18.62 -7.48
N LEU A 352 -14.47 17.67 -7.26
CA LEU A 352 -14.34 16.30 -7.77
C LEU A 352 -14.57 16.26 -9.29
N LEU A 353 -15.53 17.05 -9.79
CA LEU A 353 -15.84 17.12 -11.23
C LEU A 353 -14.69 17.68 -12.06
N ALA A 354 -13.85 18.56 -11.49
CA ALA A 354 -12.63 19.04 -12.12
C ALA A 354 -11.69 17.89 -12.56
N HIS A 355 -11.73 16.76 -11.85
CA HIS A 355 -10.91 15.56 -12.10
C HIS A 355 -11.68 14.42 -12.77
N SER A 356 -12.88 14.68 -13.29
CA SER A 356 -13.78 13.65 -13.84
C SER A 356 -13.18 12.77 -14.94
N ARG A 357 -12.22 13.29 -15.70
CA ARG A 357 -11.55 12.59 -16.81
C ARG A 357 -10.34 11.76 -16.40
N SER A 358 -9.80 11.99 -15.21
CA SER A 358 -8.56 11.37 -14.74
C SER A 358 -8.75 10.50 -13.50
N LEU A 359 -9.80 10.75 -12.70
CA LEU A 359 -9.97 10.12 -11.40
C LEU A 359 -10.42 8.66 -11.53
N GLU A 360 -9.51 7.74 -11.22
CA GLU A 360 -9.69 6.30 -11.27
C GLU A 360 -10.19 5.73 -9.94
N ALA A 361 -9.76 6.32 -8.82
CA ALA A 361 -10.12 5.88 -7.48
C ALA A 361 -10.49 7.06 -6.58
N LEU A 362 -11.66 6.99 -5.95
CA LEU A 362 -12.19 8.00 -5.04
C LEU A 362 -12.56 7.36 -3.70
N HIS A 363 -11.95 7.84 -2.63
CA HIS A 363 -12.32 7.54 -1.25
C HIS A 363 -12.69 8.87 -0.59
N PHE A 364 -13.99 9.06 -0.35
CA PHE A 364 -14.55 10.30 0.13
C PHE A 364 -15.32 10.03 1.41
N ARG A 365 -14.73 10.44 2.54
CA ARG A 365 -15.16 10.09 3.89
C ARG A 365 -15.46 11.33 4.71
N ASP A 366 -16.40 11.23 5.64
CA ASP A 366 -16.68 12.29 6.61
C ASP A 366 -15.89 12.14 7.91
N HIS A 367 -15.51 13.27 8.53
CA HIS A 367 -14.85 13.26 9.84
C HIS A 367 -15.72 12.66 10.96
N VAL A 368 -17.05 12.74 10.84
CA VAL A 368 -17.97 12.15 11.83
C VAL A 368 -17.81 10.63 11.87
N GLY A 369 -17.72 10.00 10.69
CA GLY A 369 -17.64 8.55 10.54
C GLY A 369 -18.78 7.83 11.29
N PHE A 370 -18.51 6.59 11.72
CA PHE A 370 -19.48 5.72 12.40
C PHE A 370 -18.96 5.20 13.75
N SER A 371 -18.04 5.94 14.38
CA SER A 371 -17.42 5.52 15.65
C SER A 371 -18.34 5.69 16.86
N GLU A 372 -19.27 6.66 16.81
CA GLU A 372 -20.24 6.93 17.88
C GLU A 372 -21.64 6.43 17.49
N ASP A 373 -22.41 5.92 18.47
CA ASP A 373 -23.72 5.29 18.23
C ASP A 373 -24.80 6.29 17.81
N ASP A 374 -24.75 7.50 18.35
CA ASP A 374 -25.83 8.49 18.21
C ASP A 374 -25.55 9.57 17.17
N ARG A 375 -24.40 9.53 16.49
CA ARG A 375 -24.03 10.57 15.51
C ARG A 375 -24.49 10.21 14.11
N TYR A 376 -25.24 11.13 13.52
CA TYR A 376 -25.55 11.08 12.10
C TYR A 376 -24.28 11.35 11.28
N CYS A 377 -23.81 10.33 10.56
CA CYS A 377 -22.75 10.50 9.57
C CYS A 377 -23.34 11.09 8.29
N PRO A 378 -22.86 12.26 7.84
CA PRO A 378 -23.29 12.84 6.57
C PRO A 378 -23.08 11.88 5.41
N THR A 379 -24.13 11.69 4.61
CA THR A 379 -24.07 10.92 3.36
C THR A 379 -24.03 11.91 2.20
N MET A 380 -23.24 11.62 1.17
CA MET A 380 -23.22 12.43 -0.05
C MET A 380 -24.65 12.59 -0.60
N PRO A 381 -25.07 13.81 -0.97
CA PRO A 381 -26.40 14.04 -1.55
C PRO A 381 -26.62 13.18 -2.80
N LEU A 382 -27.84 12.64 -2.94
CA LEU A 382 -28.18 11.78 -4.10
C LEU A 382 -27.99 12.51 -5.43
N GLY A 383 -28.36 13.79 -5.51
CA GLY A 383 -28.19 14.59 -6.72
C GLY A 383 -26.73 14.66 -7.17
N ASP A 384 -25.83 14.86 -6.22
CA ASP A 384 -24.39 14.92 -6.46
C ASP A 384 -23.83 13.56 -6.92
N LEU A 385 -24.24 12.48 -6.24
CA LEU A 385 -23.86 11.12 -6.63
C LEU A 385 -24.31 10.80 -8.06
N MET A 386 -25.53 11.21 -8.43
CA MET A 386 -26.06 11.01 -9.78
C MET A 386 -25.24 11.77 -10.82
N VAL A 387 -24.88 13.03 -10.55
CA VAL A 387 -23.99 13.81 -11.44
C VAL A 387 -22.63 13.12 -11.58
N LEU A 388 -22.02 12.69 -10.47
CA LEU A 388 -20.74 11.98 -10.50
C LEU A 388 -20.83 10.70 -11.32
N SER A 389 -21.90 9.91 -11.16
CA SER A 389 -22.10 8.65 -11.89
C SER A 389 -22.16 8.83 -13.41
N GLN A 390 -22.62 10.00 -13.89
CA GLN A 390 -22.72 10.33 -15.30
C GLN A 390 -21.39 10.86 -15.87
N VAL A 391 -20.66 11.66 -15.09
CA VAL A 391 -19.48 12.40 -15.58
C VAL A 391 -18.18 11.61 -15.36
N MET A 392 -18.07 10.84 -14.27
CA MET A 392 -16.86 10.08 -13.93
C MET A 392 -16.79 8.74 -14.66
N VAL A 393 -16.45 8.81 -15.95
CA VAL A 393 -16.45 7.65 -16.84
C VAL A 393 -15.28 6.69 -16.64
N VAL A 394 -14.19 7.12 -16.00
CA VAL A 394 -12.98 6.30 -15.75
C VAL A 394 -12.89 5.75 -14.32
N LEU A 395 -13.79 6.17 -13.43
CA LEU A 395 -13.79 5.76 -12.03
C LEU A 395 -14.06 4.26 -11.90
N ASN A 396 -13.10 3.54 -11.32
CA ASN A 396 -13.14 2.09 -11.17
C ASN A 396 -13.23 1.64 -9.70
N THR A 397 -12.84 2.51 -8.76
CA THR A 397 -12.88 2.27 -7.32
C THR A 397 -13.57 3.43 -6.60
N LEU A 398 -14.56 3.12 -5.76
CA LEU A 398 -15.31 4.12 -5.00
C LEU A 398 -15.48 3.68 -3.54
N GLU A 399 -15.20 4.58 -2.61
CA GLU A 399 -15.44 4.41 -1.18
C GLU A 399 -16.21 5.60 -0.60
N LEU A 400 -17.36 5.34 0.02
CA LEU A 400 -18.29 6.36 0.54
C LEU A 400 -18.89 5.98 1.90
N ASP A 401 -19.28 7.00 2.66
CA ASP A 401 -20.19 6.88 3.80
C ASP A 401 -21.64 6.82 3.33
N MET A 402 -22.42 5.91 3.91
CA MET A 402 -23.86 5.79 3.68
C MET A 402 -24.58 5.56 5.01
N HIS A 403 -25.48 6.46 5.36
CA HIS A 403 -26.35 6.29 6.50
C HIS A 403 -27.54 5.41 6.11
N ILE A 404 -27.56 4.18 6.62
CA ILE A 404 -28.53 3.16 6.21
C ILE A 404 -29.99 3.48 6.55
N THR A 405 -30.24 4.24 7.61
CA THR A 405 -31.60 4.64 8.01
C THR A 405 -32.14 5.79 7.14
N ASN A 406 -31.33 6.33 6.22
CA ASN A 406 -31.79 7.30 5.24
C ASN A 406 -32.87 6.66 4.35
N PRO A 407 -34.06 7.26 4.21
CA PRO A 407 -35.13 6.73 3.37
C PRO A 407 -34.71 6.53 1.91
N ASP A 408 -33.72 7.28 1.43
CA ASP A 408 -33.22 7.21 0.06
C ASP A 408 -32.07 6.20 -0.13
N CYS A 409 -31.80 5.32 0.84
CA CYS A 409 -30.65 4.41 0.80
C CYS A 409 -30.61 3.52 -0.46
N TYR A 410 -31.75 3.01 -0.93
CA TYR A 410 -31.79 2.22 -2.17
C TYR A 410 -31.59 3.07 -3.43
N MET A 411 -32.04 4.33 -3.42
CA MET A 411 -31.76 5.26 -4.51
C MET A 411 -30.27 5.63 -4.57
N PHE A 412 -29.65 5.76 -3.40
CA PHE A 412 -28.20 5.93 -3.30
C PHE A 412 -27.46 4.72 -3.89
N LEU A 413 -27.83 3.48 -3.52
CA LEU A 413 -27.25 2.26 -4.10
C LEU A 413 -27.47 2.18 -5.62
N LEU A 414 -28.63 2.61 -6.11
CA LEU A 414 -28.90 2.67 -7.55
C LEU A 414 -27.96 3.68 -8.25
N GLY A 415 -27.67 4.82 -7.62
CA GLY A 415 -26.67 5.78 -8.09
C GLY A 415 -25.28 5.15 -8.24
N LEU A 416 -24.86 4.31 -7.29
CA LEU A 416 -23.58 3.58 -7.36
C LEU A 416 -23.54 2.59 -8.55
N CYS A 417 -24.67 1.96 -8.89
CA CYS A 417 -24.75 1.04 -10.02
C CYS A 417 -24.55 1.71 -11.38
N ASN A 418 -24.81 3.03 -11.48
CA ASN A 418 -24.77 3.77 -12.74
C ASN A 418 -23.36 4.14 -13.22
N PHE A 419 -22.34 4.04 -12.36
CA PHE A 419 -20.97 4.32 -12.78
C PHE A 419 -20.51 3.31 -13.85
N PRO A 420 -20.04 3.78 -15.03
CA PRO A 420 -19.74 2.90 -16.17
C PRO A 420 -18.62 1.89 -15.91
N GLN A 421 -17.51 2.33 -15.30
CA GLN A 421 -16.29 1.53 -15.10
C GLN A 421 -16.12 1.01 -13.66
N LEU A 422 -17.02 1.40 -12.75
CA LEU A 422 -16.93 1.03 -11.34
C LEU A 422 -17.10 -0.48 -11.17
N HIS A 423 -16.09 -1.09 -10.55
CA HIS A 423 -16.08 -2.52 -10.25
C HIS A 423 -15.63 -2.84 -8.83
N THR A 424 -15.01 -1.89 -8.13
CA THR A 424 -14.63 -2.01 -6.72
C THR A 424 -15.38 -0.97 -5.91
N LEU A 425 -16.21 -1.41 -4.96
CA LEU A 425 -17.02 -0.53 -4.12
C LEU A 425 -16.78 -0.84 -2.65
N VAL A 426 -16.64 0.21 -1.85
CA VAL A 426 -16.62 0.14 -0.38
C VAL A 426 -17.69 1.09 0.16
N VAL A 427 -18.68 0.57 0.86
CA VAL A 427 -19.69 1.39 1.54
C VAL A 427 -19.51 1.21 3.03
N HIS A 428 -19.40 2.31 3.76
CA HIS A 428 -19.43 2.25 5.22
C HIS A 428 -20.78 2.70 5.73
N MET A 429 -21.26 2.03 6.78
CA MET A 429 -22.55 2.30 7.41
C MET A 429 -22.47 2.14 8.92
N GLN A 430 -23.43 2.74 9.63
CA GLN A 430 -23.63 2.51 11.06
C GLN A 430 -24.10 1.07 11.29
N THR A 431 -23.71 0.49 12.43
CA THR A 431 -24.33 -0.76 12.90
C THR A 431 -25.81 -0.56 13.17
N LEU A 432 -26.61 -1.55 12.78
CA LEU A 432 -28.02 -1.69 13.11
C LEU A 432 -28.22 -2.42 14.44
N LEU A 433 -27.13 -2.88 15.07
CA LEU A 433 -27.16 -3.46 16.39
C LEU A 433 -27.29 -2.36 17.44
N ASP A 434 -28.27 -2.50 18.31
CA ASP A 434 -28.45 -1.71 19.51
C ASP A 434 -27.73 -2.43 20.66
N CYS A 435 -26.75 -1.75 21.27
CA CYS A 435 -25.96 -2.31 22.35
C CYS A 435 -26.79 -2.74 23.58
N HIS A 436 -27.99 -2.18 23.76
CA HIS A 436 -28.90 -2.50 24.86
C HIS A 436 -29.93 -3.59 24.52
N ARG A 437 -30.09 -3.95 23.24
CA ARG A 437 -31.02 -4.98 22.80
C ARG A 437 -30.40 -6.37 22.86
N VAL A 438 -31.16 -7.34 23.34
CA VAL A 438 -30.76 -8.75 23.25
C VAL A 438 -31.19 -9.31 21.90
N TYR A 439 -30.21 -9.78 21.12
CA TYR A 439 -30.45 -10.44 19.83
C TYR A 439 -30.44 -11.95 20.00
N LEU A 440 -31.33 -12.63 19.27
CA LEU A 440 -31.28 -14.09 19.16
C LEU A 440 -30.03 -14.53 18.36
N PRO A 441 -29.54 -15.76 18.52
CA PRO A 441 -28.36 -16.23 17.79
C PRO A 441 -28.48 -16.06 16.27
N GLU A 442 -29.66 -16.34 15.72
CA GLU A 442 -29.97 -16.27 14.29
C GLU A 442 -30.25 -14.84 13.79
N GLU A 443 -30.54 -13.89 14.69
CA GLU A 443 -30.80 -12.49 14.32
C GLU A 443 -29.49 -11.74 14.12
N ASP A 444 -29.23 -11.31 12.88
CA ASP A 444 -28.07 -10.50 12.54
C ASP A 444 -28.46 -9.39 11.55
N PRO A 445 -29.03 -8.28 12.06
CA PRO A 445 -29.50 -7.17 11.21
C PRO A 445 -28.41 -6.62 10.28
N ASP A 446 -27.16 -6.56 10.76
CA ASP A 446 -26.03 -6.07 9.97
C ASP A 446 -25.73 -7.00 8.80
N LYS A 447 -25.63 -8.31 9.06
CA LYS A 447 -25.41 -9.32 8.02
C LYS A 447 -26.58 -9.38 7.04
N ASP A 448 -27.82 -9.43 7.54
CA ASP A 448 -29.02 -9.48 6.70
C ASP A 448 -29.11 -8.25 5.79
N SER A 449 -28.77 -7.07 6.33
CA SER A 449 -28.70 -5.85 5.54
C SER A 449 -27.61 -5.91 4.48
N ALA A 450 -26.38 -6.30 4.85
CA ALA A 450 -25.27 -6.42 3.91
C ALA A 450 -25.59 -7.39 2.76
N MET A 451 -26.21 -8.54 3.04
CA MET A 451 -26.64 -9.49 2.01
C MET A 451 -27.71 -8.91 1.08
N ARG A 452 -28.72 -8.22 1.62
CA ARG A 452 -29.72 -7.53 0.79
C ARG A 452 -29.09 -6.46 -0.10
N MET A 453 -28.12 -5.71 0.41
CA MET A 453 -27.38 -4.72 -0.37
C MET A 453 -26.56 -5.37 -1.49
N PHE A 454 -25.87 -6.48 -1.22
CA PHE A 454 -25.16 -7.24 -2.25
C PHE A 454 -26.10 -7.72 -3.36
N GLU A 455 -27.23 -8.33 -3.00
CA GLU A 455 -28.24 -8.75 -3.98
C GLU A 455 -28.74 -7.57 -4.82
N PHE A 456 -29.03 -6.43 -4.18
CA PHE A 456 -29.49 -5.23 -4.85
C PHE A 456 -28.44 -4.71 -5.85
N LEU A 457 -27.18 -4.57 -5.42
CA LEU A 457 -26.08 -4.06 -6.24
C LEU A 457 -25.77 -4.98 -7.44
N LEU A 458 -25.84 -6.31 -7.24
CA LEU A 458 -25.66 -7.29 -8.30
C LEU A 458 -26.79 -7.22 -9.34
N ARG A 459 -28.05 -7.15 -8.90
CA ARG A 459 -29.22 -7.13 -9.79
C ARG A 459 -29.34 -5.84 -10.59
N ASN A 460 -28.94 -4.72 -10.02
CA ASN A 460 -29.16 -3.38 -10.61
C ASN A 460 -27.92 -2.79 -11.29
N LYS A 461 -26.81 -3.52 -11.45
CA LYS A 461 -25.61 -2.99 -12.11
C LYS A 461 -25.90 -2.65 -13.58
N THR A 462 -25.88 -1.37 -13.92
CA THR A 462 -26.13 -0.85 -15.28
C THR A 462 -24.85 -0.46 -16.02
N GLY A 463 -23.80 -0.08 -15.29
CA GLY A 463 -22.52 0.30 -15.92
C GLY A 463 -21.82 -0.87 -16.62
N HIS A 464 -21.06 -0.58 -17.68
CA HIS A 464 -20.42 -1.55 -18.58
C HIS A 464 -19.55 -2.61 -17.89
N ARG A 465 -18.92 -2.27 -16.77
CA ARG A 465 -18.05 -3.19 -16.04
C ARG A 465 -18.78 -3.89 -14.91
N ALA A 466 -18.71 -5.22 -14.90
CA ALA A 466 -19.27 -6.03 -13.82
C ALA A 466 -18.49 -5.82 -12.51
N TRP A 467 -19.17 -6.02 -11.39
CA TRP A 467 -18.55 -6.00 -10.07
C TRP A 467 -17.40 -7.00 -9.98
N ARG A 468 -16.29 -6.56 -9.40
CA ARG A 468 -15.16 -7.39 -9.01
C ARG A 468 -15.19 -7.62 -7.51
N ARG A 469 -15.39 -6.55 -6.73
CA ARG A 469 -15.37 -6.59 -5.26
C ARG A 469 -16.30 -5.53 -4.69
N ILE A 470 -17.14 -5.92 -3.73
CA ILE A 470 -17.98 -5.02 -2.95
C ILE A 470 -17.69 -5.29 -1.48
N VAL A 471 -17.47 -4.23 -0.71
CA VAL A 471 -17.23 -4.30 0.74
C VAL A 471 -18.26 -3.44 1.45
N ILE A 472 -18.97 -4.02 2.42
CA ILE A 472 -19.86 -3.30 3.33
C ILE A 472 -19.20 -3.30 4.71
N ASN A 473 -18.72 -2.13 5.11
CA ASN A 473 -18.09 -1.90 6.40
C ASN A 473 -19.13 -1.36 7.38
N VAL A 474 -19.30 -2.03 8.51
CA VAL A 474 -20.26 -1.66 9.53
C VAL A 474 -19.53 -1.12 10.77
N GLY A 475 -20.05 -0.06 11.38
CA GLY A 475 -19.53 0.50 12.64
C GLY A 475 -18.20 1.25 12.50
N GLY A 476 -17.89 1.76 11.29
CA GLY A 476 -16.69 2.57 11.08
C GLY A 476 -15.39 1.75 11.07
N TRP A 477 -15.48 0.53 10.53
CA TRP A 477 -14.38 -0.44 10.46
C TRP A 477 -13.09 0.17 9.88
N LYS A 478 -12.10 0.38 10.75
CA LYS A 478 -10.68 0.55 10.36
C LYS A 478 -9.93 -0.67 10.91
N ARG A 479 -9.06 -1.26 10.09
CA ARG A 479 -8.22 -2.44 10.43
C ARG A 479 -7.30 -2.26 11.66
N VAL A 480 -7.28 -1.09 12.29
CA VAL A 480 -6.40 -0.71 13.42
C VAL A 480 -7.21 -0.15 14.60
N MET A 481 -8.54 -0.26 14.60
CA MET A 481 -9.36 0.23 15.71
C MET A 481 -9.55 -0.84 16.78
N ILE A 482 -9.35 -0.41 18.03
CA ILE A 482 -9.83 -1.11 19.22
C ILE A 482 -11.36 -1.13 19.14
N PRO A 483 -12.02 -2.30 19.28
CA PRO A 483 -13.49 -2.39 19.27
C PRO A 483 -14.11 -1.42 20.28
N ARG A 484 -15.36 -0.98 20.08
CA ARG A 484 -16.10 -0.27 21.13
C ARG A 484 -16.06 -1.05 22.46
N LEU A 485 -15.38 -0.49 23.45
CA LEU A 485 -15.16 -1.11 24.78
C LEU A 485 -16.20 -0.69 25.83
N GLY A 486 -17.26 0.02 25.44
CA GLY A 486 -18.36 0.34 26.34
C GLY A 486 -18.88 -0.92 27.05
N GLU A 487 -19.28 -0.80 28.31
CA GLU A 487 -19.82 -1.94 29.07
C GLU A 487 -20.98 -2.66 28.34
N PRO A 488 -21.94 -1.96 27.71
CA PRO A 488 -22.98 -2.59 26.90
C PRO A 488 -22.42 -3.39 25.70
N TRP A 489 -21.46 -2.83 24.96
CA TRP A 489 -20.82 -3.50 23.83
C TRP A 489 -19.96 -4.69 24.25
N ARG A 490 -19.30 -4.64 25.42
CA ARG A 490 -18.58 -5.80 25.97
C ARG A 490 -19.50 -6.99 26.21
N GLU A 491 -20.73 -6.76 26.64
CA GLU A 491 -21.70 -7.84 26.84
C GLU A 491 -22.22 -8.42 25.52
N GLN A 492 -22.41 -7.59 24.49
CA GLN A 492 -22.73 -8.07 23.13
C GLN A 492 -21.57 -8.87 22.51
N ASN A 493 -20.34 -8.39 22.68
CA ASN A 493 -19.14 -9.06 22.16
C ASN A 493 -18.97 -10.46 22.76
N LYS A 494 -19.29 -10.66 24.05
CA LYS A 494 -19.31 -12.00 24.69
C LYS A 494 -20.32 -12.95 24.04
N ARG A 495 -21.38 -12.41 23.43
CA ARG A 495 -22.41 -13.15 22.70
C ARG A 495 -22.07 -13.32 21.22
N GLY A 496 -20.86 -12.89 20.80
CA GLY A 496 -20.39 -12.98 19.43
C GLY A 496 -20.99 -11.94 18.48
N LYS A 497 -21.63 -10.88 19.01
CA LYS A 497 -22.18 -9.77 18.21
C LYS A 497 -21.24 -8.56 18.34
N PHE A 498 -20.66 -8.14 17.21
CA PHE A 498 -19.67 -7.07 17.15
C PHE A 498 -20.23 -5.88 16.36
N ALA A 499 -19.96 -4.66 16.82
CA ALA A 499 -20.37 -3.43 16.13
C ALA A 499 -19.58 -3.21 14.82
N GLU A 500 -18.28 -3.55 14.85
CA GLU A 500 -17.36 -3.32 13.75
C GLU A 500 -17.12 -4.59 12.94
N ARG A 501 -17.72 -4.68 11.76
CA ARG A 501 -17.68 -5.87 10.89
C ARG A 501 -17.46 -5.47 9.45
N SER A 502 -16.85 -6.36 8.68
CA SER A 502 -16.64 -6.15 7.24
C SER A 502 -17.16 -7.33 6.47
N PHE A 503 -18.18 -7.10 5.65
CA PHE A 503 -18.72 -8.09 4.73
C PHE A 503 -18.13 -7.85 3.36
N VAL A 504 -17.62 -8.90 2.73
CA VAL A 504 -16.97 -8.84 1.44
C VAL A 504 -17.68 -9.76 0.47
N LEU A 505 -18.02 -9.22 -0.70
CA LEU A 505 -18.45 -9.95 -1.87
C LEU A 505 -17.38 -9.81 -2.94
N GLU A 506 -16.77 -10.91 -3.35
CA GLU A 506 -15.74 -10.90 -4.40
C GLU A 506 -16.04 -11.93 -5.48
N ARG A 507 -15.69 -11.56 -6.72
CA ARG A 507 -15.79 -12.45 -7.87
C ARG A 507 -14.57 -13.34 -7.96
N SER A 508 -14.77 -14.66 -7.91
CA SER A 508 -13.72 -15.66 -8.05
C SER A 508 -13.14 -15.69 -9.47
N SER A 509 -12.00 -16.35 -9.64
CA SER A 509 -11.41 -16.62 -10.96
C SER A 509 -12.31 -17.51 -11.84
N ALA A 510 -13.20 -18.30 -11.24
CA ALA A 510 -14.22 -19.08 -11.94
C ALA A 510 -15.44 -18.23 -12.37
N GLY A 511 -15.50 -16.96 -11.95
CA GLY A 511 -16.54 -16.00 -12.33
C GLY A 511 -17.74 -15.96 -11.37
N GLU A 512 -17.79 -16.83 -10.37
CA GLU A 512 -18.80 -16.88 -9.32
C GLU A 512 -18.56 -15.84 -8.23
N PHE A 513 -19.62 -15.32 -7.62
CA PHE A 513 -19.51 -14.41 -6.48
C PHE A 513 -19.55 -15.19 -5.17
N MET A 514 -18.60 -14.90 -4.28
CA MET A 514 -18.56 -15.44 -2.93
C MET A 514 -18.71 -14.29 -1.94
N ALA A 515 -19.61 -14.46 -0.96
CA ALA A 515 -19.79 -13.53 0.14
C ALA A 515 -19.25 -14.14 1.44
N TRP A 516 -18.47 -13.38 2.20
CA TRP A 516 -17.97 -13.79 3.51
C TRP A 516 -17.76 -12.58 4.41
N GLU A 517 -17.51 -12.85 5.69
CA GLU A 517 -17.12 -11.83 6.67
C GLU A 517 -15.60 -11.85 6.82
N GLU A 518 -14.92 -10.72 6.63
CA GLU A 518 -13.48 -10.62 6.90
C GLU A 518 -13.26 -10.62 8.43
N PRO A 519 -12.54 -11.61 8.98
CA PRO A 519 -12.25 -11.64 10.41
C PRO A 519 -11.34 -10.48 10.79
N ASN A 520 -11.61 -9.87 11.94
CA ASN A 520 -10.70 -8.88 12.51
C ASN A 520 -9.43 -9.61 12.99
N ALA A 521 -8.30 -9.39 12.33
CA ALA A 521 -7.02 -10.01 12.67
C ALA A 521 -6.58 -9.72 14.13
N GLU A 522 -7.11 -8.69 14.78
CA GLU A 522 -6.85 -8.39 16.19
C GLU A 522 -7.87 -9.03 17.17
N LEU A 523 -9.06 -9.45 16.70
CA LEU A 523 -10.01 -10.21 17.54
C LEU A 523 -9.49 -11.63 17.81
N GLU A 524 -8.79 -12.27 16.86
CA GLU A 524 -8.15 -13.57 17.08
C GLU A 524 -7.04 -13.49 18.14
N ALA A 525 -6.32 -12.38 18.22
CA ALA A 525 -5.31 -12.14 19.25
C ALA A 525 -5.93 -11.93 20.65
N TYR A 526 -7.14 -11.37 20.72
CA TYR A 526 -7.91 -11.22 21.96
C TYR A 526 -8.65 -12.50 22.38
N GLN A 527 -9.12 -13.30 21.42
CA GLN A 527 -9.86 -14.56 21.64
C GLN A 527 -8.96 -15.77 21.90
N GLY A 528 -7.63 -15.64 21.76
CA GLY A 528 -6.63 -16.67 22.12
C GLY A 528 -6.58 -17.05 23.61
N GLN A 529 -7.52 -16.59 24.44
CA GLN A 529 -7.73 -17.00 25.83
C GLN A 529 -9.16 -17.56 26.04
N GLY A 530 -9.59 -18.60 25.30
CA GLY A 530 -10.84 -19.32 25.56
C GLY A 530 -11.16 -20.39 24.50
N PRO A 531 -11.88 -21.49 24.83
CA PRO A 531 -11.93 -22.68 23.98
C PRO A 531 -12.83 -22.50 22.74
N LEU A 532 -12.31 -23.03 21.63
CA LEU A 532 -12.83 -22.98 20.26
C LEU A 532 -14.14 -23.75 20.07
N HIS A 533 -15.07 -23.15 19.32
CA HIS A 533 -16.00 -23.85 18.44
C HIS A 533 -16.12 -23.09 17.11
N HIS A 534 -15.31 -23.47 16.11
CA HIS A 534 -15.49 -23.03 14.72
C HIS A 534 -16.51 -23.92 14.01
N GLY A 535 -17.56 -23.31 13.48
CA GLY A 535 -18.43 -23.90 12.47
C GLY A 535 -18.20 -23.22 11.13
N THR A 536 -17.42 -23.84 10.26
CA THR A 536 -17.32 -23.48 8.84
C THR A 536 -18.59 -23.94 8.15
N MET A 537 -19.51 -23.03 7.81
CA MET A 537 -20.63 -23.34 6.92
C MET A 537 -20.46 -22.60 5.60
N ALA A 538 -20.07 -23.33 4.57
CA ALA A 538 -20.26 -22.92 3.19
C ALA A 538 -21.76 -22.96 2.88
N VAL A 539 -22.34 -21.81 2.53
CA VAL A 539 -23.72 -21.74 2.03
C VAL A 539 -23.65 -21.55 0.52
N GLN A 540 -23.94 -22.61 -0.24
CA GLN A 540 -24.27 -22.50 -1.66
C GLN A 540 -25.68 -21.92 -1.77
N ALA A 541 -25.80 -20.72 -2.33
CA ALA A 541 -27.10 -20.17 -2.72
C ALA A 541 -27.44 -20.69 -4.14
N GLU A 542 -28.34 -21.66 -4.24
CA GLU A 542 -28.96 -22.06 -5.50
C GLU A 542 -30.01 -21.02 -5.93
N VAL A 543 -29.86 -20.49 -7.15
CA VAL A 543 -30.85 -19.62 -7.81
C VAL A 543 -31.89 -20.52 -8.49
N PRO A 544 -33.21 -20.37 -8.25
CA PRO A 544 -34.21 -21.20 -8.89
C PRO A 544 -34.41 -20.81 -10.36
N ALA A 545 -34.48 -21.83 -11.22
CA ALA A 545 -34.75 -21.69 -12.65
C ALA A 545 -36.18 -21.19 -12.92
N VAL A 546 -36.29 -20.30 -13.90
CA VAL A 546 -37.55 -19.79 -14.47
C VAL A 546 -38.27 -20.93 -15.20
N PRO A 547 -39.56 -21.20 -14.95
CA PRO A 547 -40.33 -22.14 -15.75
C PRO A 547 -40.76 -21.48 -17.07
N SER A 548 -40.61 -22.25 -18.15
CA SER A 548 -40.93 -21.95 -19.54
C SER A 548 -42.37 -21.55 -19.80
#